data_AF-A0A6A3GUV5-F1
#
_entry.id   AF-A0A6A3GUV5-F1
#
_cell.length_a   1.000
_cell.length_b   1.000
_cell.length_c   1.000
_cell.angle_alpha   90.00
_cell.angle_beta   90.00
_cell.angle_gamma   90.00
#
_symmetry.space_group_name_H-M   'P 1'
#
loop_
_entity.id
_entity.type
_entity.pdbx_description
1 polymer ?
#
loop_
_entity_poly.entity_id
_entity_poly.type
_entity_poly.pdbx_seq_one_letter_code
_entity_poly.pdbx_strand_id
1 'polypeptide(L)'
;MDEKLLLLWGDFSGHWTPEVRVYAALINVILMKVPPRYTYVCQSADVAWNQPFKCRLRQRWLDCLRAQIATHHAREKERAEKRRQLREQIAVIATNEMQKVARVEISRVQEQDPSSAFEMAAPKRVDIASWIAESWHDLSATTIVSGFANADLLGDTRKVDTPTV
;
A
#
# COMPACT_ATOMS: atom_id res chain seq x y z
N MET A 1 0.61 7.68 42.60
CA MET A 1 0.70 6.33 42.01
C MET A 1 1.36 6.52 40.67
N ASP A 2 2.53 5.91 40.44
CA ASP A 2 3.12 5.90 39.11
C ASP A 2 2.20 5.11 38.18
N GLU A 3 1.66 5.78 37.17
CA GLU A 3 0.76 5.19 36.18
C GLU A 3 1.47 4.05 35.46
N LYS A 4 0.85 2.86 35.42
CA LYS A 4 1.37 1.71 34.70
C LYS A 4 0.62 1.56 33.39
N LEU A 5 1.37 1.41 32.30
CA LEU A 5 0.80 1.21 30.96
C LEU A 5 0.79 -0.28 30.63
N LEU A 6 -0.35 -0.81 30.16
CA LEU A 6 -0.44 -2.17 29.65
C LEU A 6 -0.21 -2.17 28.14
N LEU A 7 0.78 -2.95 27.67
CA LEU A 7 1.05 -3.17 26.26
C LEU A 7 0.74 -4.61 25.88
N LEU A 8 -0.30 -4.79 25.07
CA LEU A 8 -0.63 -6.07 24.43
C LEU A 8 0.20 -6.23 23.16
N TRP A 9 1.07 -7.24 23.15
CA TRP A 9 2.06 -7.41 22.10
C TRP A 9 2.05 -8.83 21.52
N GLY A 10 2.16 -8.93 20.19
CA GLY A 10 2.23 -10.22 19.49
C GLY A 10 3.45 -11.05 19.87
N ASP A 11 3.35 -12.37 19.71
CA ASP A 11 4.41 -13.34 20.06
C ASP A 11 5.57 -13.44 19.05
N PHE A 12 5.92 -12.33 18.40
CA PHE A 12 7.13 -12.31 17.59
C PHE A 12 8.34 -12.30 18.51
N SER A 13 9.29 -13.23 18.32
CA SER A 13 10.44 -13.43 19.22
C SER A 13 11.23 -12.15 19.49
N GLY A 14 11.35 -11.26 18.49
CA GLY A 14 12.01 -9.97 18.63
C GLY A 14 11.33 -8.99 19.59
N HIS A 15 10.05 -9.17 19.93
CA HIS A 15 9.36 -8.37 20.95
C HIS A 15 9.68 -8.83 22.39
N TRP A 16 10.26 -10.01 22.55
CA TRP A 16 10.38 -10.67 23.86
C TRP A 16 11.83 -10.92 24.28
N THR A 17 12.79 -10.23 23.68
CA THR A 17 14.21 -10.31 24.09
C THR A 17 14.40 -9.78 25.51
N PRO A 18 15.45 -10.21 26.23
CA PRO A 18 15.75 -9.70 27.57
C PRO A 18 15.81 -8.16 27.63
N GLU A 19 16.41 -7.53 26.62
CA GLU A 19 16.59 -6.08 26.53
C GLU A 19 15.24 -5.36 26.44
N VAL A 20 14.30 -5.87 25.62
CA VAL A 20 12.96 -5.29 25.50
C VAL A 20 12.20 -5.40 26.82
N ARG A 21 12.29 -6.55 27.51
CA ARG A 21 11.60 -6.76 28.79
C ARG A 21 12.15 -5.87 29.91
N VAL A 22 13.48 -5.76 30.00
CA VAL A 22 14.14 -4.87 30.97
C VAL A 22 13.76 -3.42 30.70
N TYR A 23 13.78 -3.00 29.44
CA TYR A 23 13.40 -1.63 29.08
C TYR A 23 11.92 -1.34 29.37
N ALA A 24 11.00 -2.26 29.06
CA ALA A 24 9.58 -2.10 29.38
C ALA A 24 9.35 -1.92 30.89
N ALA A 25 10.02 -2.71 31.73
CA ALA A 25 9.96 -2.56 33.18
C ALA A 25 10.51 -1.20 33.65
N LEU A 26 11.63 -0.73 33.06
CA LEU A 26 12.23 0.57 33.36
C LEU A 26 11.26 1.74 33.10
N ILE A 27 10.42 1.64 32.06
CA ILE A 27 9.44 2.67 31.70
C ILE A 27 8.03 2.40 32.25
N ASN A 28 7.89 1.53 33.26
CA ASN A 28 6.62 1.16 33.89
C ASN A 28 5.56 0.61 32.91
N VAL A 29 5.99 -0.10 31.86
CA VAL A 29 5.12 -0.80 30.91
C VAL A 29 5.02 -2.28 31.28
N ILE A 30 3.79 -2.76 31.50
CA ILE A 30 3.46 -4.17 31.67
C ILE A 30 3.27 -4.78 30.28
N LEU A 31 4.07 -5.78 29.94
CA LEU A 31 3.94 -6.52 28.68
C LEU A 31 3.00 -7.71 28.85
N MET A 32 1.98 -7.80 28.00
CA MET A 32 1.09 -8.95 27.94
C MET A 32 1.10 -9.55 26.54
N LYS A 33 1.29 -10.87 26.50
CA LYS A 33 1.45 -11.61 25.26
C LYS A 33 0.09 -11.95 24.66
N VAL A 34 -0.11 -11.56 23.41
CA VAL A 34 -1.23 -12.07 22.60
C VAL A 34 -0.94 -13.53 22.23
N PRO A 35 -1.83 -14.48 22.52
CA PRO A 35 -1.61 -15.88 22.18
C PRO A 35 -1.33 -16.08 20.68
N PRO A 36 -0.31 -16.87 20.30
CA PRO A 36 -0.05 -17.21 18.91
C PRO A 36 -1.29 -17.81 18.26
N ARG A 37 -1.51 -17.51 16.98
CA ARG A 37 -2.67 -17.99 16.18
C ARG A 37 -4.02 -17.37 16.55
N TYR A 38 -4.12 -16.58 17.63
CA TYR A 38 -5.37 -15.94 18.05
C TYR A 38 -5.35 -14.41 17.91
N THR A 39 -4.41 -13.83 17.14
CA THR A 39 -4.32 -12.37 16.99
C THR A 39 -5.60 -11.77 16.42
N TYR A 40 -6.27 -12.48 15.52
CA TYR A 40 -7.53 -12.05 14.90
C TYR A 40 -8.71 -11.83 15.88
N VAL A 41 -8.63 -12.36 17.10
CA VAL A 41 -9.64 -12.16 18.18
C VAL A 41 -9.07 -11.45 19.40
N CYS A 42 -7.79 -11.65 19.72
CA CYS A 42 -7.18 -11.14 20.95
C CYS A 42 -6.39 -9.83 20.75
N GLN A 43 -6.11 -9.42 19.50
CA GLN A 43 -5.35 -8.21 19.21
C GLN A 43 -6.25 -7.14 18.60
N SER A 44 -6.50 -6.05 19.33
CA SER A 44 -7.36 -4.95 18.89
C SER A 44 -6.99 -4.39 17.51
N ALA A 45 -5.69 -4.36 17.20
CA ALA A 45 -5.20 -3.97 15.89
C ALA A 45 -5.75 -4.87 14.77
N ASP A 46 -5.75 -6.19 14.93
CA ASP A 46 -6.28 -7.11 13.93
C ASP A 46 -7.82 -7.17 13.95
N VAL A 47 -8.42 -7.04 15.13
CA VAL A 47 -9.87 -7.10 15.32
C VAL A 47 -10.60 -5.92 14.68
N ALA A 48 -10.06 -4.70 14.78
CA ALA A 48 -10.79 -3.50 14.36
C ALA A 48 -9.99 -2.46 13.58
N TRP A 49 -8.67 -2.32 13.78
CA TRP A 49 -7.93 -1.18 13.24
C TRP A 49 -7.33 -1.45 11.86
N ASN A 50 -6.75 -2.63 11.68
CA ASN A 50 -5.99 -3.02 10.50
C ASN A 50 -6.87 -3.12 9.25
N GLN A 51 -8.12 -3.58 9.38
CA GLN A 51 -9.04 -3.66 8.24
C GLN A 51 -9.35 -2.27 7.65
N PRO A 52 -9.94 -1.30 8.39
CA PRO A 52 -10.23 0.02 7.84
C PRO A 52 -8.96 0.75 7.38
N PHE A 53 -7.86 0.62 8.13
CA PHE A 53 -6.56 1.15 7.74
C PHE A 53 -6.07 0.59 6.38
N LYS A 54 -6.03 -0.74 6.23
CA LYS A 54 -5.58 -1.39 4.98
C LYS A 54 -6.54 -1.13 3.82
N CYS A 55 -7.83 -0.99 4.08
CA CYS A 55 -8.82 -0.62 3.05
C CYS A 55 -8.51 0.77 2.47
N ARG A 56 -8.19 1.76 3.31
CA ARG A 56 -7.81 3.10 2.86
C ARG A 56 -6.51 3.12 2.08
N LEU A 57 -5.48 2.42 2.56
CA LEU A 57 -4.22 2.26 1.81
C LEU A 57 -4.45 1.62 0.43
N ARG A 58 -5.29 0.58 0.37
CA ARG A 58 -5.66 -0.06 -0.89
C ARG A 58 -6.37 0.90 -1.83
N GLN A 59 -7.25 1.76 -1.31
CA GLN A 59 -7.92 2.77 -2.12
C GLN A 59 -6.92 3.75 -2.75
N ARG A 60 -5.98 4.29 -1.96
CA ARG A 60 -4.91 5.16 -2.45
C ARG A 60 -4.06 4.50 -3.54
N TRP A 61 -3.75 3.21 -3.37
CA TRP A 61 -3.04 2.44 -4.39
C TRP A 61 -3.85 2.29 -5.69
N LEU A 62 -5.15 1.95 -5.59
CA LEU A 62 -6.01 1.84 -6.76
C LEU A 62 -6.13 3.16 -7.52
N ASP A 63 -6.20 4.29 -6.82
CA ASP A 63 -6.28 5.61 -7.45
C ASP A 63 -4.98 5.97 -8.17
N CYS A 64 -3.82 5.61 -7.60
CA CYS A 64 -2.52 5.73 -8.28
C CYS A 64 -2.49 4.90 -9.58
N LEU A 65 -2.92 3.64 -9.54
CA LEU A 65 -2.97 2.78 -10.71
C LEU A 65 -3.91 3.32 -11.80
N ARG A 66 -5.09 3.80 -11.41
CA ARG A 66 -6.05 4.42 -12.34
C ARG A 66 -5.45 5.63 -13.04
N ALA A 67 -4.74 6.49 -12.29
CA ALA A 67 -4.07 7.66 -12.86
C ALA A 67 -2.97 7.28 -13.86
N GLN A 68 -2.19 6.24 -13.57
CA GLN A 68 -1.16 5.74 -14.49
C GLN A 68 -1.76 5.18 -15.78
N ILE A 69 -2.81 4.36 -15.66
CA ILE A 69 -3.53 3.79 -16.81
C ILE A 69 -4.14 4.91 -17.67
N ALA A 70 -4.79 5.90 -17.05
CA ALA A 70 -5.35 7.04 -17.76
C ALA A 70 -4.27 7.82 -18.54
N THR A 71 -3.11 8.06 -17.89
CA THR A 71 -1.97 8.74 -18.52
C THR A 71 -1.43 7.94 -19.70
N HIS A 72 -1.29 6.62 -19.56
CA HIS A 72 -0.85 5.76 -20.63
C HIS A 72 -1.83 5.75 -21.81
N HIS A 73 -3.14 5.68 -21.56
CA HIS A 73 -4.14 5.77 -22.62
C HIS A 73 -4.11 7.12 -23.36
N ALA A 74 -3.87 8.23 -22.65
CA ALA A 74 -3.70 9.54 -23.28
C ALA A 74 -2.48 9.53 -24.23
N ARG A 75 -1.35 9.00 -23.77
CA ARG A 75 -0.14 8.85 -24.60
C ARG A 75 -0.35 7.90 -25.78
N GLU A 76 -1.08 6.80 -25.59
CA GLU A 76 -1.41 5.88 -26.68
C GLU A 76 -2.29 6.53 -27.76
N LYS A 77 -3.22 7.41 -27.39
CA LYS A 77 -3.97 8.20 -28.37
C LYS A 77 -3.06 9.11 -29.19
N GLU A 78 -2.11 9.79 -28.55
CA GLU A 78 -1.11 10.63 -29.23
C GLU A 78 -0.20 9.79 -30.15
N ARG A 79 0.24 8.62 -29.70
CA ARG A 79 1.05 7.69 -30.49
C ARG A 79 0.27 7.13 -31.68
N ALA A 80 -1.01 6.80 -31.50
CA ALA A 80 -1.88 6.33 -32.57
C ALA A 80 -2.07 7.39 -33.67
N GLU A 81 -2.23 8.65 -33.28
CA GLU A 81 -2.31 9.77 -34.22
C GLU A 81 -0.99 9.98 -34.98
N LYS A 82 0.15 9.92 -34.29
CA LYS A 82 1.48 9.95 -34.94
C LYS A 82 1.66 8.78 -35.92
N ARG A 83 1.25 7.57 -35.54
CA ARG A 83 1.27 6.39 -36.43
C ARG A 83 0.38 6.59 -37.66
N ARG A 84 -0.77 7.26 -37.52
CA ARG A 84 -1.65 7.59 -38.64
C ARG A 84 -0.96 8.54 -39.62
N GLN A 85 -0.39 9.62 -39.11
CA GLN A 85 0.38 10.60 -39.92
C GLN A 85 1.57 9.93 -40.62
N LEU A 86 2.29 9.06 -39.92
CA LEU A 86 3.40 8.29 -40.45
C LEU A 86 2.98 7.38 -41.62
N ARG A 87 1.83 6.71 -41.49
CA ARG A 87 1.24 5.87 -42.54
C ARG A 87 0.83 6.70 -43.76
N GLU A 88 0.26 7.87 -43.55
CA GLU A 88 -0.11 8.80 -44.63
C GLU A 88 1.13 9.28 -45.39
N GLN A 89 2.21 9.64 -44.68
CA GLN A 89 3.49 10.00 -45.30
C GLN A 89 4.08 8.85 -46.13
N ILE A 90 4.08 7.62 -45.59
CA ILE A 90 4.53 6.41 -46.31
C ILE A 90 3.71 6.21 -47.61
N ALA A 91 2.39 6.40 -47.55
CA ALA A 91 1.53 6.24 -48.72
C ALA A 91 1.83 7.29 -49.82
N VAL A 92 2.11 8.54 -49.42
CA VAL A 92 2.49 9.62 -50.34
C VAL A 92 3.83 9.34 -51.01
N ILE A 93 4.85 8.94 -50.23
CA ILE A 93 6.19 8.59 -50.75
C ILE A 93 6.09 7.42 -51.74
N ALA A 94 5.32 6.38 -51.38
CA ALA A 94 5.13 5.20 -52.24
C ALA A 94 4.48 5.54 -53.59
N THR A 95 3.69 6.62 -53.66
CA THR A 95 2.98 7.04 -54.87
C THR A 95 3.83 7.95 -55.76
N ASN A 96 4.73 8.75 -55.16
CA ASN A 96 5.40 9.86 -55.85
C ASN A 96 6.88 9.60 -56.20
N GLU A 97 7.56 8.63 -55.58
CA GLU A 97 9.01 8.44 -55.76
C GLU A 97 9.40 7.20 -56.61
N MET A 98 10.57 7.28 -57.26
CA MET A 98 11.18 6.13 -57.92
C MET A 98 11.40 4.97 -56.93
N GLN A 99 11.07 3.75 -57.35
CA GLN A 99 11.01 2.54 -56.48
C GLN A 99 12.18 2.34 -55.51
N LYS A 100 13.42 2.72 -55.87
CA LYS A 100 14.60 2.55 -55.02
C LYS A 100 14.70 3.62 -53.91
N VAL A 101 14.34 4.86 -54.21
CA VAL A 101 14.35 5.98 -53.24
C VAL A 101 13.20 5.79 -52.25
N ALA A 102 12.01 5.46 -52.77
CA ALA A 102 10.83 5.16 -51.96
C ALA A 102 11.09 4.10 -50.88
N ARG A 103 11.83 3.02 -51.19
CA ARG A 103 12.15 1.96 -50.21
C ARG A 103 13.01 2.44 -49.05
N VAL A 104 14.03 3.25 -49.33
CA VAL A 104 14.94 3.77 -48.29
C VAL A 104 14.21 4.75 -47.37
N GLU A 105 13.42 5.63 -47.96
CA GLU A 105 12.65 6.63 -47.22
C GLU A 105 11.57 5.97 -46.35
N ILE A 106 10.85 4.97 -46.86
CA ILE A 106 9.85 4.21 -46.09
C ILE A 106 10.49 3.53 -44.87
N SER A 107 11.68 2.93 -45.00
CA SER A 107 12.37 2.31 -43.87
C SER A 107 12.75 3.33 -42.77
N ARG A 108 13.27 4.52 -43.14
CA ARG A 108 13.55 5.59 -42.16
C ARG A 108 12.30 6.05 -41.42
N VAL A 109 11.18 6.13 -42.13
CA VAL A 109 9.90 6.56 -41.57
C VAL A 109 9.35 5.48 -40.64
N GLN A 110 9.47 4.19 -40.97
CA GLN A 110 9.06 3.06 -40.10
C GLN A 110 9.82 3.00 -38.77
N GLU A 111 11.11 3.35 -38.76
CA GLU A 111 11.92 3.39 -37.53
C GLU A 111 11.42 4.44 -36.51
N GLN A 112 10.54 5.35 -36.91
CA GLN A 112 9.97 6.39 -36.04
C GLN A 112 8.67 5.96 -35.33
N ASP A 113 8.22 4.70 -35.45
CA ASP A 113 7.00 4.22 -34.79
C ASP A 113 7.11 4.30 -33.25
N PRO A 114 6.31 5.14 -32.57
CA PRO A 114 6.46 5.40 -31.13
C PRO A 114 5.74 4.37 -30.23
N SER A 115 5.64 3.10 -30.65
CA SER A 115 4.99 2.05 -29.85
C SER A 115 5.66 1.85 -28.49
N SER A 116 4.89 1.82 -27.40
CA SER A 116 5.40 1.43 -26.07
C SER A 116 4.32 0.79 -25.21
N ALA A 117 4.69 -0.26 -24.47
CA ALA A 117 3.79 -0.94 -23.56
C ALA A 117 3.46 -0.10 -22.31
N PHE A 118 2.41 -0.48 -21.59
CA PHE A 118 2.14 0.07 -20.27
C PHE A 118 3.17 -0.44 -19.26
N GLU A 119 3.82 0.48 -18.56
CA GLU A 119 4.73 0.18 -17.47
C GLU A 119 4.15 0.72 -16.16
N MET A 120 3.88 -0.18 -15.22
CA MET A 120 3.40 0.18 -13.90
C MET A 120 4.55 0.73 -13.05
N ALA A 121 4.39 1.94 -12.54
CA ALA A 121 5.32 2.56 -11.61
C ALA A 121 4.85 2.37 -10.16
N ALA A 122 5.79 2.05 -9.26
CA ALA A 122 5.51 2.05 -7.83
C ALA A 122 5.35 3.49 -7.30
N PRO A 123 4.51 3.71 -6.26
CA PRO A 123 4.39 5.02 -5.62
C PRO A 123 5.70 5.39 -4.91
N LYS A 124 5.97 6.69 -4.75
CA LYS A 124 7.18 7.11 -4.04
C LYS A 124 7.00 6.86 -2.55
N ARG A 125 8.13 6.66 -1.85
CA ARG A 125 8.15 6.47 -0.39
C ARG A 125 7.44 7.60 0.37
N VAL A 126 7.57 8.84 -0.10
CA VAL A 126 6.92 10.01 0.51
C VAL A 126 5.39 9.91 0.39
N ASP A 127 4.89 9.48 -0.77
CA ASP A 127 3.44 9.32 -0.98
C ASP A 127 2.89 8.21 -0.07
N ILE A 128 3.59 7.08 0.02
CA ILE A 128 3.21 5.96 0.90
C ILE A 128 3.21 6.39 2.36
N ALA A 129 4.22 7.16 2.80
CA ALA A 129 4.29 7.66 4.16
C ALA A 129 3.10 8.58 4.49
N SER A 130 2.75 9.49 3.58
CA SER A 130 1.56 10.33 3.71
C SER A 130 0.28 9.49 3.77
N TRP A 131 0.13 8.48 2.90
CA TRP A 131 -1.04 7.60 2.92
C TRP A 131 -1.18 6.83 4.22
N ILE A 132 -0.08 6.38 4.82
CA ILE A 132 -0.07 5.72 6.13
C ILE A 132 -0.53 6.69 7.22
N ALA A 133 0.04 7.90 7.26
CA ALA A 133 -0.30 8.91 8.25
C ALA A 133 -1.78 9.30 8.17
N GLU A 134 -2.29 9.59 6.98
CA GLU A 134 -3.70 9.92 6.73
C GLU A 134 -4.62 8.74 7.09
N SER A 135 -4.29 7.52 6.65
CA SER A 135 -5.12 6.34 6.91
C SER A 135 -5.25 6.03 8.40
N TRP A 136 -4.21 6.35 9.19
CA TRP A 136 -4.23 6.25 10.65
C TRP A 136 -5.04 7.38 11.28
N HIS A 137 -4.82 8.62 10.85
CA HIS A 137 -5.54 9.80 11.34
C HIS A 137 -7.07 9.67 11.16
N ASP A 138 -7.50 9.04 10.07
CA ASP A 138 -8.91 8.81 9.76
C ASP A 138 -9.54 7.65 10.56
N LEU A 139 -8.81 6.99 11.46
CA LEU A 139 -9.42 6.04 12.41
C LEU A 139 -10.12 6.84 13.49
N SER A 140 -11.44 6.67 13.61
CA SER A 140 -12.19 7.32 14.67
C SER A 140 -11.82 6.75 16.04
N ALA A 141 -11.94 7.57 17.08
CA ALA A 141 -11.83 7.10 18.45
C ALA A 141 -12.77 5.91 18.73
N THR A 142 -13.96 5.89 18.12
CA THR A 142 -14.91 4.78 18.22
C THR A 142 -14.37 3.47 17.65
N THR A 143 -13.68 3.51 16.49
CA THR A 143 -13.01 2.33 15.92
C THR A 143 -11.84 1.87 16.78
N ILE A 144 -11.10 2.81 17.38
CA ILE A 144 -10.01 2.46 18.29
C ILE A 144 -10.57 1.74 19.53
N VAL A 145 -11.54 2.34 20.20
CA VAL A 145 -12.20 1.81 21.41
C VAL A 145 -12.89 0.48 21.13
N SER A 146 -13.59 0.32 20.00
CA SER A 146 -14.25 -0.93 19.66
C SER A 146 -13.26 -2.08 19.46
N GLY A 147 -12.03 -1.81 19.02
CA GLY A 147 -10.98 -2.83 18.96
C GLY A 147 -10.60 -3.38 20.33
N PHE A 148 -10.60 -2.55 21.37
CA PHE A 148 -10.38 -3.03 22.74
C PHE A 148 -11.61 -3.75 23.29
N ALA A 149 -12.82 -3.23 23.02
CA ALA A 149 -14.07 -3.87 23.43
C ALA A 149 -14.21 -5.28 22.85
N ASN A 150 -13.99 -5.43 21.54
CA ASN A 150 -14.15 -6.69 20.82
C ASN A 150 -13.04 -7.72 21.12
N ALA A 151 -11.95 -7.29 21.78
CA ALA A 151 -10.93 -8.18 22.32
C ALA A 151 -11.20 -8.55 23.79
N ASP A 152 -12.39 -8.21 24.32
CA ASP A 152 -12.82 -8.41 25.71
C ASP A 152 -11.90 -7.74 26.75
N LEU A 153 -11.24 -6.64 26.37
CA LEU A 153 -10.32 -5.90 27.26
C LEU A 153 -11.02 -4.80 28.03
N LEU A 154 -12.17 -4.34 27.56
CA LEU A 154 -12.98 -3.34 28.25
C LEU A 154 -14.03 -4.05 29.10
N GLY A 155 -13.93 -3.92 30.43
CA GLY A 155 -14.92 -4.48 31.36
C GLY A 155 -14.71 -5.94 31.74
N ASP A 156 -13.49 -6.48 31.58
CA ASP A 156 -13.16 -7.80 32.13
C ASP A 156 -13.29 -7.79 33.67
N THR A 157 -14.27 -8.55 34.17
CA THR A 157 -14.58 -8.69 35.60
C THR A 157 -14.22 -10.08 36.13
N ARG A 158 -13.52 -10.90 35.33
CA ARG A 158 -13.07 -12.22 35.77
C ARG A 158 -12.15 -12.07 36.98
N LYS A 159 -12.39 -12.87 38.03
CA LYS A 159 -11.55 -12.87 39.22
C LYS A 159 -10.18 -13.43 38.84
N VAL A 160 -9.12 -12.68 39.16
CA VAL A 160 -7.76 -13.18 39.06
C VAL A 160 -7.55 -14.12 40.23
N ASP A 161 -7.48 -15.42 39.97
CA ASP A 161 -7.04 -16.38 40.97
C ASP A 161 -5.58 -16.06 41.32
N THR A 162 -5.35 -15.63 42.56
CA THR A 162 -3.99 -15.44 43.07
C THR A 162 -3.24 -16.76 42.96
N PRO A 163 -2.07 -16.81 42.29
CA PRO A 163 -1.31 -18.04 42.17
C PRO A 163 -0.92 -18.52 43.58
N THR A 164 -1.29 -19.75 43.89
CA THR A 164 -0.83 -20.44 45.10
C THR A 164 0.69 -20.59 44.98
N VAL A 165 1.41 -19.94 45.90
CA VAL A 165 2.88 -20.01 46.03
C VAL A 165 3.31 -21.43 46.35
#